data_AF-A0A953FDY4-F1
#
_entry.id   AF-A0A953FDY4-F1
#
_cell.length_a   1.000
_cell.length_b   1.000
_cell.length_c   1.000
_cell.angle_alpha   90.00
_cell.angle_beta   90.00
_cell.angle_gamma   90.00
#
_symmetry.space_group_name_H-M   'P 1'
#
loop_
_entity.id
_entity.type
_entity.pdbx_description
1 polymer ?
#
loop_
_entity_poly.entity_id
_entity_poly.type
_entity_poly.pdbx_seq_one_letter_code
_entity_poly.pdbx_strand_id
1 'polypeptide(L)'
;MQQIRFLTSQNEFFNTLNKRVNAYFQTNHITRYANGAMVFKTVVMFSLYFVPYGLLVGSVVTSTPGVLLLYVVMGFGIAGIGLSIMHDANHGSYSPKSWLNDLLGFSLNLVGGHAFNWKVQHNVLHHTYTNIEGVDEDITPRGVLRFSPHSAWKPYHRYQYLYAWFFYGLLTFVWVVAKDFERLIKYEREGLVKKQRTTAAKEWAVMLGSKLVYIGYVFYIPMTVANISLGMALAGFFIMHYISGFILAIIFQPAHVIEGTEFPMPSAEGNIDNNWAIHQLHTTTNFAHGNRVLSWYVGGLNYQVEHHLFPNICHVHYRPLSRIVEETAREFGLPYKKKDTFFGALAAHTRVLKMLGQKPAADLQPA
;
A
#
# COMPACT_ATOMS: atom_id res chain seq x y z
N MET A 1 -2.82 -20.88 13.42
CA MET A 1 -3.15 -20.76 11.98
C MET A 1 -2.61 -21.99 11.27
N GLN A 2 -3.45 -22.64 10.47
CA GLN A 2 -3.00 -23.66 9.52
C GLN A 2 -2.00 -23.03 8.54
N GLN A 3 -0.94 -23.74 8.20
CA GLN A 3 0.10 -23.21 7.32
C GLN A 3 -0.40 -23.27 5.87
N ILE A 4 -0.65 -22.11 5.26
CA ILE A 4 -1.03 -22.03 3.85
C ILE A 4 0.20 -22.29 2.96
N ARG A 5 0.03 -23.10 1.92
CA ARG A 5 1.11 -23.45 0.97
C ARG A 5 0.62 -23.37 -0.47
N PHE A 6 1.46 -22.83 -1.35
CA PHE A 6 1.23 -22.86 -2.80
C PHE A 6 1.77 -24.15 -3.40
N LEU A 7 1.17 -24.60 -4.50
CA LEU A 7 1.72 -25.70 -5.27
C LEU A 7 3.09 -25.30 -5.86
N THR A 8 4.02 -26.25 -5.83
CA THR A 8 5.34 -26.09 -6.43
C THR A 8 5.38 -26.49 -7.91
N SER A 9 4.29 -27.04 -8.45
CA SER A 9 4.11 -27.28 -9.88
C SER A 9 3.90 -25.95 -10.63
N GLN A 10 4.00 -25.98 -11.96
CA GLN A 10 3.78 -24.82 -12.85
C GLN A 10 4.78 -23.65 -12.68
N ASN A 11 6.01 -23.94 -12.22
CA ASN A 11 7.08 -22.93 -12.12
C ASN A 11 7.62 -22.43 -13.48
N GLU A 12 7.29 -23.08 -14.59
CA GLU A 12 7.83 -22.76 -15.92
C GLU A 12 7.56 -21.31 -16.34
N PHE A 13 6.35 -20.81 -16.04
CA PHE A 13 5.99 -19.42 -16.29
C PHE A 13 6.94 -18.46 -15.55
N PHE A 14 7.08 -18.62 -14.22
CA PHE A 14 7.89 -17.70 -13.43
C PHE A 14 9.38 -17.81 -13.74
N ASN A 15 9.88 -19.02 -14.00
CA ASN A 15 11.27 -19.25 -14.42
C ASN A 15 11.56 -18.55 -15.75
N THR A 16 10.66 -18.68 -16.73
CA THR A 16 10.79 -18.02 -18.04
C THR A 16 10.72 -16.51 -17.91
N LEU A 17 9.74 -16.02 -17.14
CA LEU A 17 9.57 -14.59 -16.88
C LEU A 17 10.80 -13.99 -16.19
N ASN A 18 11.29 -14.63 -15.12
CA ASN A 18 12.46 -14.18 -14.39
C ASN A 18 13.72 -14.17 -15.30
N LYS A 19 13.89 -15.16 -16.19
CA LYS A 19 14.98 -15.15 -17.17
C LYS A 19 14.89 -13.94 -18.11
N ARG A 20 13.71 -13.63 -18.64
CA ARG A 20 13.48 -12.48 -19.55
C ARG A 20 13.69 -11.14 -18.85
N VAL A 21 13.19 -11.00 -17.62
CA VAL A 21 13.39 -9.79 -16.81
C VAL A 21 14.88 -9.59 -16.49
N ASN A 22 15.61 -10.63 -16.10
CA ASN A 22 17.05 -10.53 -15.88
C ASN A 22 17.82 -10.18 -17.15
N ALA A 23 17.45 -10.77 -18.30
CA ALA A 23 18.03 -10.43 -19.59
C ALA A 23 17.80 -8.95 -19.94
N TYR A 24 16.62 -8.40 -19.67
CA TYR A 24 16.34 -6.98 -19.86
C TYR A 24 17.34 -6.08 -19.12
N PHE A 25 17.61 -6.32 -17.83
CA PHE A 25 18.59 -5.54 -17.08
C PHE A 25 20.02 -5.71 -17.59
N GLN A 26 20.40 -6.94 -17.94
CA GLN A 26 21.75 -7.25 -18.44
C GLN A 26 22.02 -6.60 -19.80
N THR A 27 21.13 -6.79 -20.77
CA THR A 27 21.27 -6.26 -22.14
C THR A 27 21.28 -4.73 -22.17
N ASN A 28 20.50 -4.09 -21.30
CA ASN A 28 20.45 -2.63 -21.23
C ASN A 28 21.52 -2.02 -20.30
N HIS A 29 22.34 -2.85 -19.64
CA HIS A 29 23.35 -2.41 -18.67
C HIS A 29 22.80 -1.49 -17.57
N ILE A 30 21.58 -1.75 -17.12
CA ILE A 30 20.90 -0.98 -16.07
C ILE A 30 20.72 -1.79 -14.79
N THR A 31 20.70 -1.09 -13.67
CA THR A 31 20.42 -1.67 -12.35
C THR A 31 18.92 -1.86 -12.11
N ARG A 32 18.55 -2.83 -11.27
CA ARG A 32 17.17 -3.05 -10.80
C ARG A 32 16.71 -2.06 -9.71
N TYR A 33 17.66 -1.32 -9.14
CA TYR A 33 17.44 -0.36 -8.06
C TYR A 33 17.04 1.03 -8.60
N ALA A 34 16.88 2.00 -7.70
CA ALA A 34 16.58 3.39 -8.03
C ALA A 34 17.57 3.99 -9.05
N ASN A 35 17.07 4.87 -9.91
CA ASN A 35 17.84 5.70 -10.82
C ASN A 35 17.65 7.20 -10.48
N GLY A 36 18.23 8.10 -11.28
CA GLY A 36 18.10 9.55 -11.07
C GLY A 36 16.65 10.06 -11.03
N ALA A 37 15.72 9.42 -11.75
CA ALA A 37 14.30 9.79 -11.71
C ALA A 37 13.65 9.46 -10.36
N MET A 38 14.08 8.36 -9.71
CA MET A 38 13.63 8.05 -8.35
C MET A 38 14.20 9.02 -7.32
N VAL A 39 15.48 9.40 -7.44
CA VAL A 39 16.10 10.39 -6.55
C VAL A 39 15.40 11.76 -6.69
N PHE A 40 15.14 12.20 -7.91
CA PHE A 40 14.36 13.42 -8.16
C PHE A 40 12.96 13.34 -7.53
N LYS A 41 12.25 12.21 -7.72
CA LYS A 41 10.94 11.98 -7.10
C LYS A 41 11.02 12.07 -5.57
N THR A 42 12.04 11.46 -4.96
CA THR A 42 12.27 11.51 -3.51
C THR A 42 12.38 12.94 -3.01
N VAL A 43 13.17 13.78 -3.69
CA VAL A 43 13.28 15.21 -3.35
C VAL A 43 11.92 15.90 -3.47
N VAL A 44 11.21 15.71 -4.58
CA VAL A 44 9.91 16.37 -4.79
C VAL A 44 8.87 15.96 -3.73
N MET A 45 8.75 14.67 -3.40
CA MET A 45 7.76 14.22 -2.41
C MET A 45 8.09 14.70 -0.99
N PHE A 46 9.38 14.73 -0.62
CA PHE A 46 9.78 15.34 0.65
C PHE A 46 9.58 16.85 0.65
N SER A 47 9.85 17.56 -0.44
CA SER A 47 9.56 18.99 -0.55
C SER A 47 8.06 19.27 -0.46
N LEU A 48 7.21 18.44 -1.07
CA LEU A 48 5.76 18.56 -1.00
C LEU A 48 5.23 18.44 0.45
N TYR A 49 5.98 17.79 1.32
CA TYR A 49 5.67 17.68 2.74
C TYR A 49 6.34 18.79 3.58
N PHE A 50 7.66 18.94 3.46
CA PHE A 50 8.45 19.79 4.36
C PHE A 50 8.50 21.26 3.98
N VAL A 51 8.30 21.63 2.71
CA VAL A 51 8.23 23.05 2.33
C VAL A 51 6.96 23.69 2.91
N PRO A 52 5.74 23.14 2.75
CA PRO A 52 4.57 23.69 3.41
C PRO A 52 4.69 23.71 4.93
N TYR A 53 5.27 22.67 5.53
CA TYR A 53 5.56 22.65 6.96
C TYR A 53 6.48 23.80 7.39
N GLY A 54 7.56 24.06 6.64
CA GLY A 54 8.48 25.17 6.91
C GLY A 54 7.81 26.54 6.77
N LEU A 55 6.95 26.71 5.77
CA LEU A 55 6.16 27.95 5.60
C LEU A 55 5.18 28.17 6.75
N LEU A 56 4.59 27.09 7.26
CA LEU A 56 3.67 27.10 8.40
C LEU A 56 4.40 27.45 9.69
N VAL A 57 5.48 26.74 10.02
CA VAL A 57 6.27 26.98 11.24
C VAL A 57 6.99 28.32 11.20
N GLY A 58 7.47 28.74 10.03
CA GLY A 58 8.09 30.05 9.83
C GLY A 58 7.11 31.22 9.86
N SER A 59 5.81 30.98 10.07
CA SER A 59 4.75 32.00 10.05
C SER A 59 4.75 32.85 8.77
N VAL A 60 5.20 32.28 7.64
CA VAL A 60 5.18 32.94 6.33
C VAL A 60 3.75 33.05 5.81
N VAL A 61 2.93 32.04 6.13
CA VAL A 61 1.50 32.01 5.84
C VAL A 61 0.73 31.94 7.15
N THR A 62 -0.02 32.99 7.46
CA THR A 62 -0.73 33.13 8.75
C THR A 62 -2.25 33.16 8.60
N SER A 63 -2.76 33.39 7.38
CA SER A 63 -4.20 33.37 7.14
C SER A 63 -4.76 31.96 7.34
N THR A 64 -5.92 31.85 7.99
CA THR A 64 -6.56 30.56 8.24
C THR A 64 -6.72 29.70 6.98
N PRO A 65 -7.25 30.22 5.85
CA PRO A 65 -7.33 29.42 4.62
C PRO A 65 -5.96 29.01 4.09
N GLY A 66 -4.95 29.87 4.20
CA GLY A 66 -3.58 29.58 3.77
C GLY A 66 -2.95 28.45 4.58
N VAL A 67 -3.07 28.49 5.90
CA VAL A 67 -2.60 27.43 6.82
C VAL A 67 -3.28 26.08 6.50
N LEU A 68 -4.60 26.07 6.33
CA LEU A 68 -5.32 24.85 5.96
C LEU A 68 -4.89 24.32 4.58
N LEU A 69 -4.61 25.20 3.63
CA LEU A 69 -4.07 24.80 2.32
C LEU A 69 -2.68 24.16 2.44
N LEU A 70 -1.81 24.67 3.32
CA LEU A 70 -0.51 24.02 3.57
C LEU A 70 -0.69 22.60 4.09
N TYR A 71 -1.61 22.38 5.04
CA TYR A 71 -1.98 21.04 5.50
C TYR A 71 -2.54 20.15 4.37
N VAL A 72 -3.36 20.68 3.47
CA VAL A 72 -3.83 19.95 2.28
C VAL A 72 -2.65 19.47 1.43
N VAL A 73 -1.70 20.36 1.11
CA VAL A 73 -0.50 20.05 0.31
C VAL A 73 0.37 19.00 1.01
N MET A 74 0.55 19.11 2.33
CA MET A 74 1.25 18.11 3.12
C MET A 74 0.58 16.74 3.06
N GLY A 75 -0.76 16.66 2.96
CA GLY A 75 -1.49 15.40 2.79
C GLY A 75 -1.10 14.68 1.49
N PHE A 76 -0.95 15.42 0.38
CA PHE A 76 -0.39 14.88 -0.86
C PHE A 76 1.07 14.46 -0.71
N GLY A 77 1.85 15.18 0.09
CA GLY A 77 3.22 14.83 0.47
C GLY A 77 3.31 13.50 1.22
N ILE A 78 2.49 13.29 2.26
CA ILE A 78 2.43 12.01 3.00
C ILE A 78 2.10 10.87 2.04
N ALA A 79 1.08 11.03 1.19
CA ALA A 79 0.74 9.99 0.22
C ALA A 79 1.89 9.70 -0.75
N GLY A 80 2.58 10.73 -1.27
CA GLY A 80 3.73 10.56 -2.16
C GLY A 80 4.91 9.85 -1.50
N ILE A 81 5.26 10.24 -0.27
CA ILE A 81 6.30 9.57 0.54
C ILE A 81 5.92 8.09 0.76
N GLY A 82 4.65 7.86 1.13
CA GLY A 82 4.09 6.55 1.40
C GLY A 82 4.11 5.61 0.18
N LEU A 83 3.62 6.09 -0.96
CA LEU A 83 3.44 5.28 -2.18
C LEU A 83 4.76 5.06 -2.94
N SER A 84 5.72 5.99 -2.84
CA SER A 84 6.94 5.96 -3.65
C SER A 84 8.20 5.62 -2.87
N ILE A 85 8.49 6.36 -1.79
CA ILE A 85 9.81 6.33 -1.15
C ILE A 85 9.88 5.18 -0.14
N MET A 86 9.02 5.25 0.88
CA MET A 86 9.04 4.25 1.95
C MET A 86 8.64 2.88 1.41
N HIS A 87 7.76 2.83 0.40
CA HIS A 87 7.31 1.59 -0.21
C HIS A 87 8.48 0.81 -0.84
N ASP A 88 9.18 1.40 -1.83
CA ASP A 88 10.33 0.76 -2.47
C ASP A 88 11.48 0.50 -1.49
N ALA A 89 11.75 1.43 -0.58
CA ALA A 89 12.77 1.26 0.44
C ALA A 89 12.47 0.10 1.39
N ASN A 90 11.21 -0.06 1.83
CA ASN A 90 10.81 -1.17 2.69
C ASN A 90 10.70 -2.51 1.96
N HIS A 91 10.64 -2.53 0.63
CA HIS A 91 10.91 -3.72 -0.20
C HIS A 91 12.40 -3.99 -0.44
N GLY A 92 13.28 -3.06 -0.06
CA GLY A 92 14.72 -3.15 -0.36
C GLY A 92 15.07 -2.87 -1.82
N SER A 93 14.13 -2.30 -2.59
CA SER A 93 14.29 -2.06 -4.02
C SER A 93 14.85 -0.67 -4.34
N TYR A 94 14.96 0.23 -3.36
CA TYR A 94 15.52 1.56 -3.58
C TYR A 94 17.03 1.51 -3.85
N SER A 95 17.79 0.72 -3.09
CA SER A 95 19.26 0.70 -3.15
C SER A 95 19.83 -0.70 -3.00
N PRO A 96 21.00 -1.02 -3.59
CA PRO A 96 21.74 -2.23 -3.23
C PRO A 96 22.26 -2.22 -1.78
N LYS A 97 22.32 -1.03 -1.15
CA LYS A 97 22.79 -0.87 0.23
C LYS A 97 21.61 -0.93 1.19
N SER A 98 21.56 -1.98 2.01
CA SER A 98 20.48 -2.21 2.99
C SER A 98 20.26 -1.04 3.94
N TRP A 99 21.33 -0.43 4.47
CA TRP A 99 21.20 0.71 5.39
C TRP A 99 20.47 1.92 4.77
N LEU A 100 20.60 2.13 3.47
CA LEU A 100 19.91 3.23 2.78
C LEU A 100 18.42 2.92 2.60
N ASN A 101 18.09 1.66 2.33
CA ASN A 101 16.71 1.19 2.33
C ASN A 101 16.08 1.31 3.72
N ASP A 102 16.81 0.98 4.79
CA ASP A 102 16.31 1.14 6.16
C ASP A 102 16.07 2.62 6.49
N LEU A 103 17.03 3.50 6.18
CA LEU A 103 16.90 4.94 6.39
C LEU A 103 15.68 5.53 5.66
N LEU A 104 15.52 5.23 4.37
CA LEU A 104 14.40 5.72 3.58
C LEU A 104 13.08 5.01 3.94
N GLY A 105 13.13 3.78 4.40
CA GLY A 105 11.98 3.03 4.92
C GLY A 105 11.38 3.67 6.17
N PHE A 106 12.24 4.24 7.04
CA PHE A 106 11.82 5.04 8.20
C PHE A 106 11.14 6.37 7.83
N SER A 107 11.09 6.76 6.55
CA SER A 107 10.23 7.88 6.16
C SER A 107 8.75 7.61 6.41
N LEU A 108 8.32 6.35 6.53
CA LEU A 108 6.98 6.00 7.02
C LEU A 108 6.77 6.41 8.48
N ASN A 109 7.76 6.17 9.34
CA ASN A 109 7.74 6.59 10.74
C ASN A 109 7.74 8.10 10.88
N LEU A 110 8.50 8.79 10.02
CA LEU A 110 8.55 10.24 9.97
C LEU A 110 7.17 10.86 9.68
N VAL A 111 6.29 10.16 8.95
CA VAL A 111 4.92 10.60 8.63
C VAL A 111 3.83 9.86 9.44
N GLY A 112 4.21 9.27 10.57
CA GLY A 112 3.28 8.77 11.60
C GLY A 112 2.98 7.27 11.61
N GLY A 113 3.38 6.54 10.57
CA GLY A 113 3.21 5.08 10.50
C GLY A 113 4.31 4.31 11.25
N HIS A 114 4.33 2.99 11.09
CA HIS A 114 5.38 2.13 11.66
C HIS A 114 5.94 1.17 10.61
N ALA A 115 7.19 1.38 10.18
CA ALA A 115 7.81 0.63 9.09
C ALA A 115 7.86 -0.90 9.36
N PHE A 116 8.08 -1.33 10.60
CA PHE A 116 8.06 -2.75 10.94
C PHE A 116 6.67 -3.38 10.73
N ASN A 117 5.62 -2.75 11.25
CA ASN A 117 4.24 -3.23 11.04
C ASN A 117 3.91 -3.30 9.55
N TRP A 118 4.34 -2.29 8.80
CA TRP A 118 4.14 -2.25 7.35
C TRP A 118 4.87 -3.40 6.65
N LYS A 119 6.14 -3.67 6.98
CA LYS A 119 6.90 -4.81 6.41
C LYS A 119 6.24 -6.15 6.71
N VAL A 120 5.75 -6.36 7.94
CA VAL A 120 5.03 -7.59 8.30
C VAL A 120 3.72 -7.69 7.51
N GLN A 121 2.90 -6.65 7.54
CA GLN A 121 1.60 -6.69 6.88
C GLN A 121 1.73 -6.81 5.36
N HIS A 122 2.57 -5.99 4.75
CA HIS A 122 2.67 -5.89 3.30
C HIS A 122 3.53 -7.01 2.73
N ASN A 123 4.77 -7.18 3.20
CA ASN A 123 5.73 -8.09 2.56
C ASN A 123 5.50 -9.55 2.99
N VAL A 124 5.12 -9.79 4.25
CA VAL A 124 4.96 -11.14 4.77
C VAL A 124 3.55 -11.67 4.57
N LEU A 125 2.52 -10.86 4.86
CA LEU A 125 1.13 -11.32 4.73
C LEU A 125 0.56 -11.06 3.34
N HIS A 126 0.52 -9.80 2.90
CA HIS A 126 -0.12 -9.43 1.64
C HIS A 126 0.59 -10.00 0.41
N HIS A 127 1.89 -9.73 0.20
CA HIS A 127 2.64 -10.23 -0.96
C HIS A 127 2.75 -11.76 -1.04
N THR A 128 2.68 -12.45 0.09
CA THR A 128 2.71 -13.92 0.09
C THR A 128 1.33 -14.49 -0.18
N TYR A 129 0.26 -13.91 0.38
CA TYR A 129 -1.09 -14.48 0.42
C TYR A 129 -2.15 -13.54 -0.16
N THR A 130 -1.82 -12.80 -1.22
CA THR A 130 -2.66 -11.76 -1.84
C THR A 130 -4.12 -12.22 -2.01
N ASN A 131 -5.09 -11.43 -1.57
CA ASN A 131 -6.52 -11.75 -1.65
C ASN A 131 -6.97 -13.07 -0.97
N ILE A 132 -6.17 -13.68 -0.09
CA ILE A 132 -6.62 -14.80 0.74
C ILE A 132 -7.21 -14.24 2.04
N GLU A 133 -8.52 -14.41 2.22
CA GLU A 133 -9.22 -13.90 3.39
C GLU A 133 -8.74 -14.55 4.70
N GLY A 134 -8.65 -13.75 5.76
CA GLY A 134 -8.17 -14.18 7.07
C GLY A 134 -6.65 -14.13 7.22
N VAL A 135 -5.92 -13.94 6.11
CA VAL A 135 -4.46 -13.77 6.10
C VAL A 135 -4.05 -12.43 5.51
N ASP A 136 -4.59 -12.06 4.34
CA ASP A 136 -4.34 -10.76 3.74
C ASP A 136 -5.14 -9.65 4.45
N GLU A 137 -4.44 -8.83 5.23
CA GLU A 137 -5.04 -7.71 5.96
C GLU A 137 -5.56 -6.58 5.08
N ASP A 138 -5.23 -6.55 3.78
CA ASP A 138 -5.70 -5.51 2.86
C ASP A 138 -7.10 -5.73 2.32
N ILE A 139 -7.58 -6.98 2.32
CA ILE A 139 -8.97 -7.33 2.02
C ILE A 139 -9.77 -7.80 3.25
N THR A 140 -9.10 -8.02 4.39
CA THR A 140 -9.76 -8.33 5.65
C THR A 140 -10.76 -7.23 6.03
N PRO A 141 -11.98 -7.55 6.50
CA PRO A 141 -12.97 -6.57 6.90
C PRO A 141 -12.43 -5.51 7.85
N ARG A 142 -12.72 -4.24 7.55
CA ARG A 142 -12.29 -3.08 8.35
C ARG A 142 -13.52 -2.34 8.86
N GLY A 143 -13.96 -2.69 10.06
CA GLY A 143 -15.15 -2.12 10.68
C GLY A 143 -16.40 -2.37 9.83
N VAL A 144 -16.82 -1.35 9.07
CA VAL A 144 -18.06 -1.36 8.26
C VAL A 144 -17.86 -1.74 6.78
N LEU A 145 -16.62 -2.05 6.37
CA LEU A 145 -16.26 -2.32 4.98
C LEU A 145 -16.04 -3.82 4.73
N ARG A 146 -16.50 -4.28 3.56
CA ARG A 146 -16.39 -5.67 3.09
C ARG A 146 -15.73 -5.71 1.72
N PHE A 147 -14.53 -6.28 1.67
CA PHE A 147 -13.71 -6.35 0.45
C PHE A 147 -13.53 -7.75 -0.13
N SER A 148 -14.05 -8.77 0.55
CA SER A 148 -14.00 -10.16 0.10
C SER A 148 -15.40 -10.78 0.08
N PRO A 149 -15.68 -11.68 -0.88
CA PRO A 149 -16.92 -12.46 -0.91
C PRO A 149 -17.00 -13.49 0.24
N HIS A 150 -15.89 -13.88 0.86
CA HIS A 150 -15.88 -14.83 1.98
C HIS A 150 -16.05 -14.15 3.34
N SER A 151 -16.15 -12.82 3.38
CA SER A 151 -16.40 -12.09 4.62
C SER A 151 -17.87 -12.11 4.97
N ALA A 152 -18.17 -12.21 6.26
CA ALA A 152 -19.52 -12.14 6.78
C ALA A 152 -20.26 -10.89 6.26
N TRP A 153 -21.44 -11.10 5.68
CA TRP A 153 -22.28 -10.00 5.19
C TRP A 153 -23.11 -9.41 6.33
N LYS A 154 -23.27 -8.08 6.33
CA LYS A 154 -24.08 -7.32 7.28
C LYS A 154 -25.04 -6.41 6.51
N PRO A 155 -26.26 -6.12 7.03
CA PRO A 155 -27.27 -5.33 6.31
C PRO A 155 -26.84 -3.93 5.86
N TYR A 156 -25.86 -3.32 6.53
CA TYR A 156 -25.33 -2.02 6.12
C TYR A 156 -24.42 -2.10 4.88
N HIS A 157 -23.83 -3.27 4.56
CA HIS A 157 -22.97 -3.43 3.38
C HIS A 157 -23.68 -3.13 2.06
N ARG A 158 -25.02 -3.20 2.01
CA ARG A 158 -25.81 -2.83 0.82
C ARG A 158 -25.53 -1.41 0.33
N TYR A 159 -25.06 -0.52 1.20
CA TYR A 159 -24.71 0.87 0.88
C TYR A 159 -23.21 1.15 0.90
N GLN A 160 -22.35 0.11 1.04
CA GLN A 160 -20.90 0.32 1.18
C GLN A 160 -20.28 1.02 -0.01
N TYR A 161 -20.82 0.81 -1.21
CA TYR A 161 -20.35 1.49 -2.42
C TYR A 161 -20.52 3.02 -2.37
N LEU A 162 -21.33 3.54 -1.42
CA LEU A 162 -21.49 4.97 -1.14
C LEU A 162 -20.57 5.43 0.00
N TYR A 163 -20.64 4.77 1.16
CA TYR A 163 -19.92 5.25 2.34
C TYR A 163 -18.42 4.87 2.35
N ALA A 164 -17.99 3.88 1.57
CA ALA A 164 -16.58 3.45 1.52
C ALA A 164 -15.63 4.61 1.21
N TRP A 165 -16.00 5.47 0.25
CA TRP A 165 -15.22 6.64 -0.15
C TRP A 165 -14.94 7.59 1.01
N PHE A 166 -15.89 7.74 1.94
CA PHE A 166 -15.67 8.55 3.14
C PHE A 166 -14.66 7.88 4.09
N PHE A 167 -14.82 6.58 4.35
CA PHE A 167 -13.93 5.84 5.26
C PHE A 167 -12.52 5.62 4.69
N TYR A 168 -12.36 5.67 3.38
CA TYR A 168 -11.05 5.63 2.71
C TYR A 168 -10.12 6.74 3.21
N GLY A 169 -10.67 7.94 3.45
CA GLY A 169 -9.90 9.02 4.04
C GLY A 169 -9.33 8.69 5.42
N LEU A 170 -10.02 7.87 6.21
CA LEU A 170 -9.59 7.55 7.58
C LEU A 170 -8.42 6.55 7.65
N LEU A 171 -7.96 6.02 6.52
CA LEU A 171 -6.96 4.94 6.48
C LEU A 171 -5.69 5.29 7.26
N THR A 172 -5.01 6.38 6.92
CA THR A 172 -3.74 6.72 7.58
C THR A 172 -3.97 7.29 8.98
N PHE A 173 -5.08 8.01 9.19
CA PHE A 173 -5.44 8.50 10.53
C PHE A 173 -5.54 7.35 11.54
N VAL A 174 -6.29 6.30 11.18
CA VAL A 174 -6.46 5.10 12.02
C VAL A 174 -5.14 4.37 12.24
N TRP A 175 -4.21 4.37 11.28
CA TRP A 175 -2.88 3.79 11.47
C TRP A 175 -2.12 4.50 12.59
N VAL A 176 -2.07 5.83 12.53
CA VAL A 176 -1.31 6.61 13.51
C VAL A 176 -1.84 6.41 14.92
N VAL A 177 -3.16 6.46 15.10
CA VAL A 177 -3.80 6.53 16.43
C VAL A 177 -4.13 5.18 17.06
N ALA A 178 -4.35 4.12 16.27
CA ALA A 178 -4.83 2.85 16.78
C ALA A 178 -4.17 1.63 16.12
N LYS A 179 -4.24 1.51 14.79
CA LYS A 179 -3.91 0.27 14.08
C LYS A 179 -2.48 -0.19 14.29
N ASP A 180 -1.53 0.74 14.40
CA ASP A 180 -0.14 0.37 14.63
C ASP A 180 0.06 -0.34 15.98
N PHE A 181 -0.65 0.10 17.01
CA PHE A 181 -0.61 -0.50 18.35
C PHE A 181 -1.26 -1.89 18.32
N GLU A 182 -2.46 -1.98 17.74
CA GLU A 182 -3.19 -3.24 17.58
C GLU A 182 -2.37 -4.28 16.80
N ARG A 183 -1.74 -3.86 15.71
CA ARG A 183 -0.89 -4.71 14.87
C ARG A 183 0.33 -5.20 15.61
N LEU A 184 1.04 -4.34 16.34
CA LEU A 184 2.24 -4.79 17.05
C LEU A 184 1.88 -5.82 18.13
N ILE A 185 0.78 -5.60 18.86
CA ILE A 185 0.23 -6.59 19.83
C ILE A 185 -0.12 -7.90 19.12
N LYS A 186 -0.84 -7.84 17.99
CA LYS A 186 -1.21 -9.02 17.20
C LYS A 186 0.02 -9.77 16.71
N TYR A 187 0.99 -9.09 16.12
CA TYR A 187 2.20 -9.68 15.53
C TYR A 187 3.12 -10.27 16.57
N GLU A 188 3.15 -9.72 17.78
CA GLU A 188 3.82 -10.34 18.92
C GLU A 188 3.13 -11.65 19.32
N ARG A 189 1.80 -11.63 19.51
CA ARG A 189 1.00 -12.82 19.88
C ARG A 189 1.09 -13.94 18.84
N GLU A 190 1.14 -13.59 17.56
CA GLU A 190 1.27 -14.55 16.45
C GLU A 190 2.72 -14.98 16.18
N GLY A 191 3.69 -14.47 16.96
CA GLY A 191 5.11 -14.78 16.83
C GLY A 191 5.77 -14.21 15.56
N LEU A 192 5.11 -13.31 14.83
CA LEU A 192 5.62 -12.67 13.62
C LEU A 192 6.81 -11.75 13.94
N VAL A 193 6.82 -11.09 15.09
CA VAL A 193 7.96 -10.28 15.57
C VAL A 193 9.24 -11.12 15.65
N LYS A 194 9.16 -12.30 16.29
CA LYS A 194 10.30 -13.21 16.42
C LYS A 194 10.74 -13.76 15.05
N LYS A 195 9.80 -14.09 14.16
CA LYS A 195 10.11 -14.56 12.79
C LYS A 195 10.86 -13.52 11.97
N GLN A 196 10.63 -12.23 12.22
CA GLN A 196 11.37 -11.12 11.60
C GLN A 196 12.70 -10.80 12.31
N ARG A 197 13.19 -11.67 13.20
CA ARG A 197 14.50 -11.54 13.87
C ARG A 197 14.66 -10.24 14.68
N THR A 198 13.57 -9.77 15.29
CA THR A 198 13.57 -8.61 16.21
C THR A 198 12.83 -8.96 17.51
N THR A 199 12.75 -8.01 18.46
CA THR A 199 12.08 -8.17 19.75
C THR A 199 10.93 -7.18 19.91
N ALA A 200 9.88 -7.58 20.62
CA ALA A 200 8.73 -6.71 20.85
C ALA A 200 9.14 -5.41 21.56
N ALA A 201 9.99 -5.50 22.59
CA ALA A 201 10.51 -4.33 23.30
C ALA A 201 11.20 -3.32 22.38
N LYS A 202 12.01 -3.78 21.42
CA LYS A 202 12.68 -2.92 20.44
C LYS A 202 11.66 -2.24 19.53
N GLU A 203 10.71 -2.99 18.97
CA GLU A 203 9.71 -2.44 18.06
C GLU A 203 8.73 -1.50 18.78
N TRP A 204 8.40 -1.77 20.04
CA TRP A 204 7.66 -0.84 20.89
C TRP A 204 8.43 0.47 21.12
N ALA A 205 9.72 0.39 21.45
CA ALA A 205 10.55 1.58 21.64
C ALA A 205 10.67 2.42 20.36
N VAL A 206 10.85 1.78 19.20
CA VAL A 206 10.90 2.45 17.89
C VAL A 206 9.56 3.09 17.55
N MET A 207 8.45 2.37 17.72
CA MET A 207 7.11 2.88 17.44
C MET A 207 6.75 4.08 18.33
N LEU A 208 6.94 3.95 19.65
CA LEU A 208 6.64 5.02 20.60
C LEU A 208 7.57 6.22 20.39
N GLY A 209 8.88 6.00 20.24
CA GLY A 209 9.85 7.06 19.99
C GLY A 209 9.55 7.84 18.71
N SER A 210 9.28 7.14 17.61
CA SER A 210 8.93 7.80 16.34
C SER A 210 7.59 8.53 16.39
N LYS A 211 6.56 7.98 17.05
CA LYS A 211 5.28 8.68 17.25
C LYS A 211 5.42 9.91 18.13
N LEU A 212 6.27 9.87 19.16
CA LEU A 212 6.59 11.06 19.98
C LEU A 212 7.27 12.15 19.15
N VAL A 213 8.25 11.79 18.31
CA VAL A 213 8.87 12.74 17.37
C VAL A 213 7.83 13.30 16.41
N TYR A 214 6.98 12.44 15.83
CA TYR A 214 5.93 12.85 14.90
C TYR A 214 4.94 13.84 15.53
N ILE A 215 4.41 13.50 16.71
CA ILE A 215 3.51 14.37 17.48
C ILE A 215 4.22 15.68 17.86
N GLY A 216 5.49 15.60 18.25
CA GLY A 216 6.30 16.76 18.62
C GLY A 216 6.40 17.77 17.48
N TYR A 217 6.79 17.34 16.28
CA TYR A 217 6.93 18.30 15.19
C TYR A 217 5.59 18.67 14.54
N VAL A 218 4.58 17.79 14.51
CA VAL A 218 3.28 18.13 13.88
C VAL A 218 2.41 19.01 14.77
N PHE A 219 2.48 18.86 16.10
CA PHE A 219 1.67 19.64 17.03
C PHE A 219 2.49 20.64 17.82
N TYR A 220 3.48 20.16 18.59
CA TYR A 220 4.16 20.99 19.57
C TYR A 220 4.94 22.15 18.92
N ILE A 221 5.66 21.91 17.82
CA ILE A 221 6.40 22.97 17.12
C ILE A 221 5.46 24.04 16.53
N PRO A 222 4.46 23.72 15.68
CA PRO A 222 3.52 24.73 15.17
C PRO A 222 2.79 25.52 16.26
N MET A 223 2.41 24.85 17.36
CA MET A 223 1.70 25.51 18.45
C MET A 223 2.57 26.50 19.22
N THR A 224 3.85 26.19 19.42
CA THR A 224 4.77 27.01 20.22
C THR A 224 5.51 28.06 19.39
N VAL A 225 5.87 27.76 18.15
CA VAL A 225 6.66 28.64 17.29
C VAL A 225 5.78 29.52 16.41
N ALA A 226 4.72 28.96 15.83
CA ALA A 226 3.83 29.66 14.89
C ALA A 226 2.49 30.07 15.54
N ASN A 227 2.34 29.89 16.85
CA ASN A 227 1.12 30.20 17.61
C ASN A 227 -0.17 29.58 17.00
N ILE A 228 -0.03 28.43 16.34
CA ILE A 228 -1.17 27.69 15.80
C ILE A 228 -1.99 27.15 16.98
N SER A 229 -3.29 27.45 17.02
CA SER A 229 -4.16 26.93 18.07
C SER A 229 -4.26 25.40 18.01
N LEU A 230 -4.51 24.75 19.15
CA LEU A 230 -4.71 23.30 19.21
C LEU A 230 -5.81 22.84 18.23
N GLY A 231 -6.92 23.58 18.14
CA GLY A 231 -8.01 23.26 17.20
C GLY A 231 -7.56 23.29 15.74
N MET A 232 -6.74 24.27 15.36
CA MET A 232 -6.17 24.36 14.01
C MET A 232 -5.19 23.23 13.73
N ALA A 233 -4.31 22.90 14.69
CA ALA A 233 -3.37 21.80 14.54
C ALA A 233 -4.09 20.44 14.41
N LEU A 234 -5.13 20.19 15.21
CA LEU A 234 -5.97 19.00 15.11
C LEU A 234 -6.71 18.91 13.76
N ALA A 235 -7.28 20.02 13.30
CA ALA A 235 -7.93 20.09 11.99
C ALA A 235 -6.93 19.82 10.86
N GLY A 236 -5.76 20.45 10.90
CA GLY A 236 -4.68 20.26 9.93
C GLY A 236 -4.17 18.83 9.88
N PHE A 237 -3.94 18.22 11.05
CA PHE A 237 -3.57 16.81 11.19
C PHE A 237 -4.61 15.88 10.56
N PHE A 238 -5.89 16.10 10.88
CA PHE A 238 -6.97 15.31 10.30
C PHE A 238 -7.04 15.48 8.78
N ILE A 239 -6.96 16.72 8.26
CA ILE A 239 -7.00 17.00 6.82
C ILE A 239 -5.87 16.30 6.08
N MET A 240 -4.63 16.42 6.57
CA MET A 240 -3.47 15.75 5.99
C MET A 240 -3.66 14.24 5.89
N HIS A 241 -4.05 13.61 6.99
CA HIS A 241 -4.26 12.17 7.03
C HIS A 241 -5.49 11.73 6.23
N TYR A 242 -6.54 12.55 6.18
CA TYR A 242 -7.74 12.27 5.40
C TYR A 242 -7.41 12.24 3.91
N ILE A 243 -6.71 13.25 3.40
CA ILE A 243 -6.26 13.31 2.01
C ILE A 243 -5.33 12.15 1.70
N SER A 244 -4.32 11.92 2.55
CA SER A 244 -3.36 10.85 2.33
C SER A 244 -4.04 9.47 2.34
N GLY A 245 -4.90 9.22 3.32
CA GLY A 245 -5.66 7.97 3.44
C GLY A 245 -6.55 7.73 2.23
N PHE A 246 -7.25 8.78 1.77
CA PHE A 246 -8.11 8.70 0.60
C PHE A 246 -7.30 8.33 -0.64
N ILE A 247 -6.18 9.02 -0.88
CA ILE A 247 -5.27 8.74 -2.00
C ILE A 247 -4.77 7.29 -1.94
N LEU A 248 -4.23 6.85 -0.80
CA LEU A 248 -3.74 5.47 -0.65
C LEU A 248 -4.84 4.45 -0.97
N ALA A 249 -6.05 4.63 -0.44
CA ALA A 249 -7.14 3.70 -0.63
C ALA A 249 -7.59 3.64 -2.11
N ILE A 250 -7.73 4.78 -2.80
CA ILE A 250 -8.16 4.81 -4.21
C ILE A 250 -7.07 4.31 -5.17
N ILE A 251 -5.83 4.13 -4.72
CA ILE A 251 -4.75 3.49 -5.48
C ILE A 251 -4.68 1.99 -5.22
N PHE A 252 -4.70 1.56 -3.95
CA PHE A 252 -4.56 0.14 -3.61
C PHE A 252 -5.82 -0.68 -3.84
N GLN A 253 -7.00 -0.15 -3.51
CA GLN A 253 -8.25 -0.93 -3.57
C GLN A 253 -8.60 -1.36 -5.01
N PRO A 254 -8.50 -0.50 -6.04
CA PRO A 254 -8.77 -0.91 -7.41
C PRO A 254 -7.74 -1.89 -8.00
N ALA A 255 -6.64 -2.15 -7.30
CA ALA A 255 -5.61 -3.09 -7.73
C ALA A 255 -5.89 -4.53 -7.28
N HIS A 256 -6.76 -4.72 -6.27
CA HIS A 256 -7.04 -6.00 -5.60
C HIS A 256 -8.53 -6.33 -5.46
N VAL A 257 -9.39 -5.31 -5.39
CA VAL A 257 -10.84 -5.44 -5.16
C VAL A 257 -11.54 -4.86 -6.38
N ILE A 258 -11.36 -5.50 -7.54
CA ILE A 258 -11.86 -5.00 -8.82
C ILE A 258 -12.39 -6.14 -9.67
N GLU A 259 -13.22 -5.83 -10.66
CA GLU A 259 -13.77 -6.86 -11.54
C GLU A 259 -12.68 -7.73 -12.15
N GLY A 260 -12.84 -9.03 -12.00
CA GLY A 260 -11.91 -10.03 -12.51
C GLY A 260 -10.87 -10.49 -11.50
N THR A 261 -10.59 -9.77 -10.40
CA THR A 261 -9.68 -10.31 -9.36
C THR A 261 -10.36 -11.44 -8.59
N GLU A 262 -9.58 -12.46 -8.28
CA GLU A 262 -10.05 -13.64 -7.55
C GLU A 262 -9.76 -13.53 -6.05
N PHE A 263 -10.51 -14.30 -5.26
CA PHE A 263 -10.41 -14.41 -3.81
C PHE A 263 -10.25 -15.90 -3.45
N PRO A 264 -9.10 -16.51 -3.76
CA PRO A 264 -8.91 -17.94 -3.53
C PRO A 264 -8.90 -18.24 -2.02
N MET A 265 -9.38 -19.42 -1.67
CA MET A 265 -9.35 -19.96 -0.30
C MET A 265 -8.50 -21.22 -0.29
N PRO A 266 -7.75 -21.48 0.79
CA PRO A 266 -7.00 -22.73 0.92
C PRO A 266 -7.94 -23.93 1.00
N SER A 267 -7.48 -25.07 0.48
CA SER A 267 -8.12 -26.38 0.69
C SER A 267 -8.18 -26.76 2.17
N ALA A 268 -8.89 -27.84 2.51
CA ALA A 268 -8.94 -28.35 3.89
C ALA A 268 -7.55 -28.69 4.45
N GLU A 269 -6.58 -29.02 3.60
CA GLU A 269 -5.19 -29.31 3.93
C GLU A 269 -4.31 -28.05 4.01
N GLY A 270 -4.83 -26.89 3.62
CA GLY A 270 -4.10 -25.61 3.61
C GLY A 270 -3.44 -25.28 2.28
N ASN A 271 -3.77 -25.96 1.18
CA ASN A 271 -3.11 -25.76 -0.11
C ASN A 271 -3.88 -24.75 -0.98
N ILE A 272 -3.16 -23.94 -1.75
CA ILE A 272 -3.70 -23.13 -2.84
C ILE A 272 -3.38 -23.84 -4.16
N ASP A 273 -4.38 -24.04 -5.00
CA ASP A 273 -4.34 -24.90 -6.21
C ASP A 273 -3.49 -24.34 -7.38
N ASN A 274 -2.73 -23.27 -7.16
CA ASN A 274 -1.83 -22.69 -8.15
C ASN A 274 -0.46 -22.35 -7.53
N ASN A 275 0.49 -22.06 -8.42
CA ASN A 275 1.78 -21.51 -8.03
C ASN A 275 1.64 -20.06 -7.57
N TRP A 276 2.51 -19.60 -6.65
CA TRP A 276 2.53 -18.22 -6.17
C TRP A 276 2.55 -17.17 -7.29
N ALA A 277 3.35 -17.35 -8.36
CA ALA A 277 3.41 -16.36 -9.44
C ALA A 277 2.10 -16.30 -10.24
N ILE A 278 1.45 -17.44 -10.44
CA ILE A 278 0.14 -17.53 -11.10
C ILE A 278 -0.91 -16.89 -10.19
N HIS A 279 -0.90 -17.19 -8.89
CA HIS A 279 -1.76 -16.54 -7.89
C HIS A 279 -1.72 -15.02 -7.99
N GLN A 280 -0.52 -14.42 -8.14
CA GLN A 280 -0.40 -12.97 -8.30
C GLN A 280 -1.12 -12.46 -9.56
N LEU A 281 -1.03 -13.16 -10.70
CA LEU A 281 -1.77 -12.79 -11.92
C LEU A 281 -3.30 -12.86 -11.75
N HIS A 282 -3.77 -13.79 -10.91
CA HIS A 282 -5.20 -13.98 -10.66
C HIS A 282 -5.77 -12.97 -9.65
N THR A 283 -4.95 -12.48 -8.72
CA THR A 283 -5.39 -11.65 -7.58
C THR A 283 -5.04 -10.17 -7.70
N THR A 284 -4.30 -9.78 -8.74
CA THR A 284 -3.90 -8.39 -8.98
C THR A 284 -4.42 -7.86 -10.31
N THR A 285 -4.55 -6.55 -10.42
CA THR A 285 -4.98 -5.87 -11.64
C THR A 285 -4.25 -4.54 -11.79
N ASN A 286 -3.74 -4.31 -12.99
CA ASN A 286 -3.13 -3.05 -13.37
C ASN A 286 -4.18 -2.01 -13.77
N PHE A 287 -3.80 -0.73 -13.74
CA PHE A 287 -4.66 0.32 -14.27
C PHE A 287 -3.87 1.50 -14.83
N ALA A 288 -4.49 2.26 -15.73
CA ALA A 288 -3.98 3.53 -16.21
C ALA A 288 -2.52 3.50 -16.73
N HIS A 289 -2.10 2.41 -17.38
CA HIS A 289 -0.72 2.18 -17.89
C HIS A 289 -0.17 3.36 -18.72
N GLY A 290 -1.02 4.07 -19.46
CA GLY A 290 -0.61 5.22 -20.27
C GLY A 290 -0.34 6.51 -19.48
N ASN A 291 -0.83 6.63 -18.25
CA ASN A 291 -0.75 7.87 -17.48
C ASN A 291 0.60 7.98 -16.76
N ARG A 292 1.55 8.68 -17.41
CA ARG A 292 2.90 8.87 -16.86
C ARG A 292 2.91 9.71 -15.58
N VAL A 293 2.04 10.71 -15.48
CA VAL A 293 1.97 11.59 -14.30
C VAL A 293 1.45 10.82 -13.10
N LEU A 294 0.37 10.06 -13.28
CA LEU A 294 -0.16 9.18 -12.24
C LEU A 294 0.88 8.15 -11.81
N SER A 295 1.43 7.39 -12.78
CA SER A 295 2.47 6.38 -12.50
C SER A 295 3.67 6.96 -11.76
N TRP A 296 4.04 8.20 -12.06
CA TRP A 296 5.10 8.90 -11.35
C TRP A 296 4.69 9.25 -9.92
N TYR A 297 3.51 9.81 -9.69
CA TYR A 297 3.08 10.18 -8.33
C TYR A 297 2.86 8.97 -7.42
N VAL A 298 2.22 7.90 -7.94
CA VAL A 298 1.80 6.73 -7.14
C VAL A 298 2.89 5.66 -7.00
N GLY A 299 4.15 5.98 -7.30
CA GLY A 299 5.24 5.02 -7.16
C GLY A 299 5.05 3.77 -8.01
N GLY A 300 4.48 3.89 -9.21
CA GLY A 300 4.23 2.75 -10.10
C GLY A 300 3.21 1.73 -9.59
N LEU A 301 2.47 1.98 -8.51
CA LEU A 301 1.47 1.07 -7.94
C LEU A 301 0.24 0.82 -8.83
N ASN A 302 0.17 1.49 -9.97
CA ASN A 302 -0.77 1.17 -11.04
C ASN A 302 -0.27 0.03 -11.96
N TYR A 303 0.97 -0.42 -11.75
CA TYR A 303 1.59 -1.64 -12.28
C TYR A 303 1.66 -2.71 -11.16
N GLN A 304 0.52 -3.01 -10.56
CA GLN A 304 0.40 -3.91 -9.42
C GLN A 304 0.83 -5.35 -9.72
N VAL A 305 0.60 -5.84 -10.94
CA VAL A 305 1.03 -7.18 -11.37
C VAL A 305 2.56 -7.27 -11.30
N GLU A 306 3.26 -6.27 -11.85
CA GLU A 306 4.72 -6.21 -11.85
C GLU A 306 5.28 -6.07 -10.43
N HIS A 307 4.63 -5.23 -9.62
CA HIS A 307 4.96 -5.02 -8.22
C HIS A 307 4.88 -6.31 -7.39
N HIS A 308 3.80 -7.09 -7.55
CA HIS A 308 3.64 -8.36 -6.83
C HIS A 308 4.57 -9.46 -7.32
N LEU A 309 4.87 -9.52 -8.61
CA LEU A 309 5.82 -10.50 -9.16
C LEU A 309 7.28 -10.16 -8.84
N PHE A 310 7.62 -8.87 -8.73
CA PHE A 310 8.98 -8.38 -8.54
C PHE A 310 9.09 -7.23 -7.52
N PRO A 311 8.70 -7.45 -6.24
CA PRO A 311 8.68 -6.38 -5.24
C PRO A 311 10.08 -5.80 -4.97
N ASN A 312 11.14 -6.59 -5.18
CA ASN A 312 12.54 -6.19 -4.99
C ASN A 312 13.13 -5.40 -6.19
N ILE A 313 12.32 -5.01 -7.17
CA ILE A 313 12.71 -4.14 -8.29
C ILE A 313 12.07 -2.77 -8.10
N CYS A 314 12.86 -1.70 -8.26
CA CYS A 314 12.37 -0.33 -8.09
C CYS A 314 11.28 -0.02 -9.13
N HIS A 315 10.21 0.65 -8.70
CA HIS A 315 9.04 0.87 -9.53
C HIS A 315 9.30 1.70 -10.80
N VAL A 316 10.42 2.43 -10.85
CA VAL A 316 10.84 3.16 -12.06
C VAL A 316 11.04 2.24 -13.27
N HIS A 317 11.17 0.93 -13.04
CA HIS A 317 11.34 -0.09 -14.08
C HIS A 317 10.05 -0.81 -14.45
N TYR A 318 8.93 -0.62 -13.73
CA TYR A 318 7.72 -1.44 -13.98
C TYR A 318 7.13 -1.22 -15.36
N ARG A 319 7.17 0.00 -15.91
CA ARG A 319 6.62 0.29 -17.24
C ARG A 319 7.25 -0.52 -18.39
N PRO A 320 8.58 -0.62 -18.52
CA PRO A 320 9.17 -1.53 -19.52
C PRO A 320 8.95 -3.00 -19.16
N LEU A 321 9.02 -3.37 -17.87
CA LEU A 321 8.80 -4.76 -17.45
C LEU A 321 7.37 -5.25 -17.72
N SER A 322 6.38 -4.36 -17.68
CA SER A 322 4.98 -4.72 -17.87
C SER A 322 4.72 -5.38 -19.23
N ARG A 323 5.47 -4.98 -20.26
CA ARG A 323 5.41 -5.61 -21.59
C ARG A 323 5.93 -7.04 -21.58
N ILE A 324 7.06 -7.26 -20.89
CA ILE A 324 7.67 -8.59 -20.73
C ILE A 324 6.72 -9.51 -19.96
N VAL A 325 6.09 -9.00 -18.90
CA VAL A 325 5.11 -9.73 -18.09
C VAL A 325 3.88 -10.07 -18.94
N GLU A 326 3.29 -9.10 -19.64
CA GLU A 326 2.11 -9.30 -20.49
C GLU A 326 2.36 -10.33 -21.61
N GLU A 327 3.49 -10.21 -22.32
CA GLU A 327 3.86 -11.14 -23.40
C GLU A 327 4.06 -12.56 -22.87
N THR A 328 4.74 -12.70 -21.73
CA THR A 328 5.00 -14.01 -21.12
C THR A 328 3.73 -14.62 -20.54
N ALA A 329 2.85 -13.83 -19.90
CA ALA A 329 1.57 -14.33 -19.42
C ALA A 329 0.72 -14.87 -20.58
N ARG A 330 0.66 -14.14 -21.70
CA ARG A 330 -0.07 -14.55 -22.90
C ARG A 330 0.45 -15.85 -23.51
N GLU A 331 1.77 -16.04 -23.58
CA GLU A 331 2.39 -17.26 -24.11
C GLU A 331 2.03 -18.50 -23.29
N PHE A 332 1.90 -18.35 -21.97
CA PHE A 332 1.53 -19.43 -21.05
C PHE A 332 0.00 -19.55 -20.87
N GLY A 333 -0.81 -18.79 -21.60
CA GLY A 333 -2.27 -18.80 -21.48
C GLY A 333 -2.79 -18.27 -20.13
N LEU A 334 -2.00 -17.45 -19.43
CA LEU A 334 -2.29 -16.88 -18.12
C LEU A 334 -2.89 -15.48 -18.23
N PRO A 335 -3.71 -15.04 -17.25
CA PRO A 335 -4.35 -13.74 -17.31
C PRO A 335 -3.33 -12.61 -17.10
N TYR A 336 -3.56 -11.49 -17.78
CA TYR A 336 -2.90 -10.22 -17.51
C TYR A 336 -3.96 -9.10 -17.41
N LYS A 337 -4.44 -8.87 -16.19
CA LYS A 337 -5.62 -8.03 -15.91
C LYS A 337 -5.21 -6.55 -15.89
N LYS A 338 -5.87 -5.72 -16.71
CA LYS A 338 -5.66 -4.27 -16.71
C LYS A 338 -6.92 -3.47 -17.04
N LYS A 339 -7.02 -2.25 -16.50
CA LYS A 339 -8.01 -1.24 -16.90
C LYS A 339 -7.31 -0.04 -17.56
N ASP A 340 -7.86 0.48 -18.65
CA ASP A 340 -7.18 1.52 -19.44
C ASP A 340 -7.05 2.86 -18.71
N THR A 341 -8.02 3.20 -17.86
CA THR A 341 -8.08 4.50 -17.18
C THR A 341 -8.24 4.35 -15.68
N PHE A 342 -7.77 5.35 -14.94
CA PHE A 342 -7.89 5.40 -13.49
C PHE A 342 -9.37 5.46 -13.05
N PHE A 343 -10.17 6.33 -13.65
CA PHE A 343 -11.59 6.42 -13.37
C PHE A 343 -12.35 5.14 -13.76
N GLY A 344 -11.93 4.46 -14.84
CA GLY A 344 -12.46 3.14 -15.18
C GLY A 344 -12.18 2.09 -14.10
N ALA A 345 -10.99 2.13 -13.50
CA ALA A 345 -10.65 1.27 -12.37
C ALA A 345 -11.49 1.59 -11.12
N LEU A 346 -11.68 2.88 -10.78
CA LEU A 346 -12.55 3.30 -9.68
C LEU A 346 -14.01 2.89 -9.90
N ALA A 347 -14.52 3.03 -11.12
CA ALA A 347 -15.88 2.62 -11.46
C ALA A 347 -16.04 1.10 -11.34
N ALA A 348 -15.06 0.32 -11.79
CA ALA A 348 -15.07 -1.14 -11.63
C ALA A 348 -14.98 -1.55 -10.14
N HIS A 349 -14.13 -0.89 -9.35
CA HIS A 349 -14.08 -1.08 -7.90
C HIS A 349 -15.42 -0.76 -7.24
N THR A 350 -16.10 0.33 -7.64
CA THR A 350 -17.45 0.69 -7.16
C THR A 350 -18.46 -0.41 -7.44
N ARG A 351 -18.40 -1.02 -8.63
CA ARG A 351 -19.29 -2.14 -9.01
C ARG A 351 -19.03 -3.38 -8.15
N VAL A 352 -17.76 -3.68 -7.85
CA VAL A 352 -17.41 -4.76 -6.91
C VAL A 352 -17.91 -4.46 -5.50
N LEU A 353 -17.75 -3.24 -4.99
CA LEU A 353 -18.32 -2.85 -3.68
C LEU A 353 -19.84 -3.01 -3.65
N LYS A 354 -20.53 -2.66 -4.74
CA LYS A 354 -21.98 -2.85 -4.87
C LYS A 354 -22.35 -4.33 -4.90
N MET A 355 -21.62 -5.14 -5.65
CA MET A 355 -21.78 -6.60 -5.70
C MET A 355 -21.57 -7.23 -4.33
N LEU A 356 -20.46 -6.92 -3.65
CA LEU A 356 -20.16 -7.38 -2.29
C LEU A 356 -21.16 -6.85 -1.25
N GLY A 357 -21.88 -5.78 -1.57
CA GLY A 357 -22.95 -5.23 -0.74
C GLY A 357 -24.27 -5.99 -0.85
N GLN A 358 -24.48 -6.77 -1.91
CA GLN A 358 -25.70 -7.57 -2.08
C GLN A 358 -25.73 -8.71 -1.05
N LYS A 359 -26.93 -9.00 -0.53
CA LYS A 359 -27.11 -10.11 0.41
C LYS A 359 -26.79 -11.42 -0.33
N PRO A 360 -25.82 -12.21 0.14
CA PRO A 360 -25.53 -13.52 -0.46
C PRO A 360 -26.78 -14.43 -0.38
N ALA A 361 -26.90 -15.37 -1.31
CA ALA A 361 -27.83 -16.48 -1.16
C ALA A 361 -27.49 -17.25 0.15
N ALA A 362 -28.50 -17.89 0.75
CA ALA A 362 -28.41 -18.44 2.12
C ALA A 362 -27.32 -19.52 2.29
N ASP A 363 -26.90 -20.13 1.19
CA ASP A 363 -25.88 -21.17 1.06
C ASP A 363 -24.44 -20.64 0.95
N LEU A 364 -24.25 -19.33 0.77
CA LEU A 364 -22.94 -18.69 0.56
C LEU A 364 -22.44 -17.88 1.76
N GLN A 365 -23.10 -17.98 2.92
CA GLN A 365 -22.59 -17.35 4.14
C GLN A 365 -21.62 -18.28 4.88
N PRO A 366 -20.41 -17.81 5.23
CA PRO A 366 -19.58 -18.51 6.21
C PRO A 366 -20.35 -18.60 7.53
N ALA A 367 -20.28 -19.77 8.17
CA ALA A 367 -20.95 -20.07 9.44
C ALA A 367 -20.56 -19.11 10.58
#